data_AF-A0A8X6S473-F1
#
_entry.id   AF-A0A8X6S473-F1
#
_cell.length_a   1.000
_cell.length_b   1.000
_cell.length_c   1.000
_cell.angle_alpha   90.00
_cell.angle_beta   90.00
_cell.angle_gamma   90.00
#
_symmetry.space_group_name_H-M   'P 1'
#
loop_
_entity.id
_entity.type
_entity.pdbx_description
1 polymer ?
#
loop_
_entity_poly.entity_id
_entity_poly.type
_entity_poly.pdbx_seq_one_letter_code
_entity_poly.pdbx_strand_id
1 'polypeptide(L)'
;MIPHHDLDSSMRELFGDISLADPAFYKSSPIDVLLGVDLTLPLLKGQTLSLGKDKPFAIRSKLGWIIGGKANSSGQNSFHVNHIQLVSDQLINKFWELDSVPCAKPLTSLEEACEEIIS
;
A
#
# COMPACT_ATOMS: atom_id res chain seq x y z
N MET A 1 4.10 6.56 -3.55
CA MET A 1 4.48 6.68 -4.97
C MET A 1 5.79 5.92 -5.15
N ILE A 2 5.86 5.01 -6.11
CA ILE A 2 7.04 4.17 -6.40
C ILE A 2 7.84 4.86 -7.52
N PRO A 3 9.19 4.89 -7.49
CA PRO A 3 9.97 5.53 -8.53
C PRO A 3 9.82 4.83 -9.90
N HIS A 4 9.39 5.59 -10.91
CA HIS A 4 9.31 5.15 -12.32
C HIS A 4 10.63 5.42 -13.09
N HIS A 5 11.52 6.20 -12.50
CA HIS A 5 12.88 6.42 -12.98
C HIS A 5 13.84 6.06 -11.87
N ASP A 6 15.04 5.64 -12.25
CA ASP A 6 16.13 5.42 -11.30
C ASP A 6 16.37 6.72 -10.52
N LEU A 7 16.37 6.59 -9.21
CA LEU A 7 16.76 7.65 -8.28
C LEU A 7 18.28 7.75 -8.27
N ASP A 8 18.80 8.93 -7.96
CA ASP A 8 20.24 9.13 -7.86
C ASP A 8 20.86 8.15 -6.85
N SER A 9 21.97 7.55 -7.24
CA SER A 9 22.82 6.67 -6.43
C SER A 9 23.18 7.26 -5.06
N SER A 10 23.21 8.59 -4.90
CA SER A 10 23.38 9.27 -3.61
C SER A 10 22.33 8.89 -2.56
N MET A 11 21.13 8.44 -2.99
CA MET A 11 20.08 7.92 -2.11
C MET A 11 20.48 6.63 -1.39
N ARG A 12 21.34 5.81 -2.02
CA ARG A 12 21.88 4.60 -1.38
C ARG A 12 22.80 4.96 -0.22
N GLU A 13 23.61 5.99 -0.37
CA GLU A 13 24.55 6.44 0.65
C GLU A 13 23.81 7.02 1.87
N LEU A 14 22.70 7.74 1.64
CA LEU A 14 21.86 8.30 2.70
C LEU A 14 21.27 7.25 3.66
N PHE A 15 21.14 6.00 3.20
CA PHE A 15 20.61 4.88 3.97
C PHE A 15 21.57 3.69 4.02
N GLY A 16 22.87 3.92 3.80
CA GLY A 16 23.87 2.85 3.67
C GLY A 16 24.06 2.00 4.93
N ASP A 17 23.76 2.56 6.11
CA ASP A 17 23.99 1.92 7.41
C ASP A 17 22.79 1.08 7.89
N ILE A 18 21.70 1.01 7.11
CA ILE A 18 20.47 0.33 7.52
C ILE A 18 20.06 -0.80 6.57
N SER A 19 19.53 -1.88 7.13
CA SER A 19 18.99 -2.99 6.34
C SER A 19 17.61 -2.63 5.78
N LEU A 20 17.57 -2.27 4.50
CA LEU A 20 16.35 -1.93 3.76
C LEU A 20 15.48 -3.15 3.48
N ALA A 21 14.16 -2.94 3.39
CA ALA A 21 13.21 -3.96 2.96
C ALA A 21 13.35 -4.26 1.46
N ASP A 22 13.74 -3.23 0.69
CA ASP A 22 14.15 -3.36 -0.71
C ASP A 22 15.54 -2.71 -0.87
N PRO A 23 16.62 -3.53 -0.96
CA PRO A 23 17.97 -3.03 -1.19
C PRO A 23 18.17 -2.29 -2.52
N ALA A 24 17.26 -2.49 -3.48
CA ALA A 24 17.30 -1.89 -4.81
C ALA A 24 16.25 -0.80 -5.01
N PHE A 25 15.69 -0.22 -3.94
CA PHE A 25 14.61 0.78 -3.98
C PHE A 25 14.86 2.01 -4.88
N TYR A 26 16.13 2.31 -5.18
CA TYR A 26 16.55 3.41 -6.04
C TYR A 26 16.49 3.05 -7.53
N LYS A 27 16.29 1.78 -7.88
CA LYS A 27 16.12 1.33 -9.26
C LYS A 27 14.64 1.17 -9.56
N SER A 28 14.20 1.69 -10.70
CA SER A 28 12.84 1.45 -11.16
C SER A 28 12.68 0.00 -11.62
N SER A 29 11.63 -0.66 -11.15
CA SER A 29 11.28 -2.03 -11.56
C SER A 29 9.76 -2.23 -11.53
N PRO A 30 9.24 -3.22 -12.26
CA PRO A 30 7.83 -3.61 -12.17
C PRO A 30 7.43 -3.95 -10.73
N ILE A 31 6.17 -3.71 -10.37
CA ILE A 31 5.65 -4.06 -9.05
C ILE A 31 5.46 -5.58 -8.99
N ASP A 32 6.21 -6.25 -8.11
CA ASP A 32 6.08 -7.69 -7.89
C ASP A 32 4.83 -8.03 -7.05
N VAL A 33 4.59 -7.26 -5.98
CA VAL A 33 3.52 -7.53 -5.01
C VAL A 33 2.91 -6.21 -4.49
N LEU A 34 1.58 -6.15 -4.45
CA LEU A 34 0.83 -5.08 -3.77
C LEU A 34 0.33 -5.59 -2.42
N LEU A 35 0.75 -4.94 -1.33
CA LEU A 35 0.32 -5.29 0.02
C LEU A 35 -0.82 -4.38 0.49
N GLY A 36 -1.95 -4.98 0.85
CA GLY A 36 -3.09 -4.27 1.44
C GLY A 36 -2.81 -3.76 2.86
N VAL A 37 -3.67 -2.87 3.38
CA VAL A 37 -3.52 -2.26 4.71
C VAL A 37 -3.50 -3.31 5.83
N ASP A 38 -4.33 -4.34 5.72
CA ASP A 38 -4.43 -5.41 6.72
C ASP A 38 -3.14 -6.21 6.86
N LEU A 39 -2.35 -6.30 5.78
CA LEU A 39 -1.04 -6.94 5.79
C LEU A 39 0.09 -5.96 6.11
N THR A 40 0.01 -4.72 5.63
CA THR A 40 1.10 -3.75 5.81
C THR A 40 1.18 -3.20 7.24
N LEU A 41 0.05 -2.86 7.86
CA LEU A 41 0.05 -2.24 9.20
C LEU A 41 0.69 -3.16 10.27
N PRO A 42 0.40 -4.47 10.32
CA PRO A 42 1.06 -5.38 11.28
C PRO A 42 2.55 -5.64 11.01
N LEU A 43 3.06 -5.25 9.84
CA LEU A 43 4.49 -5.34 9.52
C LEU A 43 5.26 -4.14 10.05
N LEU A 44 4.62 -2.98 10.28
CA LEU A 44 5.27 -1.77 10.76
C LEU A 44 5.68 -1.91 12.23
N LYS A 45 6.85 -1.36 12.58
CA LYS A 45 7.39 -1.35 13.96
C LYS A 45 7.38 0.04 14.61
N GLY A 46 6.86 1.05 13.93
CA GLY A 46 6.67 2.41 14.45
C GLY A 46 7.94 3.26 14.60
N GLN A 47 9.14 2.69 14.46
CA GLN A 47 10.39 3.46 14.46
C GLN A 47 10.57 4.18 13.12
N THR A 48 10.89 5.47 13.17
CA THR A 48 11.11 6.30 11.99
C THR A 48 12.46 7.01 12.09
N LEU A 49 13.21 7.03 10.98
CA LEU A 49 14.42 7.79 10.79
C LEU A 49 14.12 8.91 9.79
N SER A 50 14.23 10.17 10.22
CA SER A 50 14.05 11.33 9.34
C SER A 50 15.42 11.98 9.07
N LEU A 51 15.70 12.27 7.80
CA LEU A 51 16.93 12.96 7.39
C LEU A 51 16.79 14.49 7.45
N GLY A 52 15.63 15.00 7.89
CA GLY A 52 15.31 16.43 7.98
C GLY A 52 14.19 16.84 7.04
N LYS A 53 13.92 18.16 7.00
CA LYS A 53 12.87 18.74 6.15
C LYS A 53 13.21 18.55 4.67
N ASP A 54 12.21 18.24 3.86
CA ASP A 54 12.34 18.04 2.40
C ASP A 54 13.33 16.93 1.98
N LYS A 55 13.54 15.94 2.85
CA LYS A 55 14.30 14.72 2.58
C LYS A 55 13.45 13.48 2.81
N PRO A 56 13.82 12.34 2.21
CA PRO A 56 13.16 11.07 2.51
C PRO A 56 13.36 10.68 3.98
N PHE A 57 12.44 9.87 4.47
CA PHE A 57 12.48 9.21 5.77
C PHE A 57 12.44 7.70 5.59
N ALA A 58 12.81 6.96 6.64
CA ALA A 58 12.70 5.51 6.67
C ALA A 58 11.81 5.06 7.83
N ILE A 59 10.93 4.07 7.61
CA ILE A 59 10.11 3.44 8.65
C ILE A 59 10.57 2.00 8.84
N ARG A 60 10.76 1.56 10.08
CA ARG A 60 11.12 0.18 10.39
C ARG A 60 9.90 -0.74 10.21
N SER A 61 10.11 -1.85 9.52
CA SER A 61 9.15 -2.95 9.42
C SER A 61 9.77 -4.30 9.79
N LYS A 62 8.98 -5.38 9.75
CA LYS A 62 9.46 -6.76 9.87
C LYS A 62 10.31 -7.21 8.68
N LEU A 63 10.14 -6.60 7.50
CA LEU A 63 10.88 -6.93 6.27
C LEU A 63 12.18 -6.14 6.13
N GLY A 64 12.38 -5.09 6.93
CA GLY A 64 13.49 -4.15 6.81
C GLY A 64 13.01 -2.70 6.92
N TRP A 65 13.89 -1.75 6.64
CA TRP A 65 13.53 -0.32 6.58
C TRP A 65 12.88 0.02 5.23
N ILE A 66 11.72 0.67 5.29
CA ILE A 66 10.96 1.14 4.12
C ILE A 66 11.24 2.63 3.94
N ILE A 67 11.65 3.05 2.75
CA ILE A 67 11.89 4.47 2.44
C ILE A 67 10.60 5.13 1.96
N GLY A 68 10.33 6.33 2.48
CA GLY A 68 9.18 7.14 2.11
C GLY A 68 9.52 8.63 2.07
N GLY A 69 8.64 9.43 1.48
CA GLY A 69 8.81 10.88 1.37
C GLY A 69 9.34 11.32 0.01
N LYS A 70 9.68 12.61 -0.07
CA LYS A 70 10.06 13.25 -1.32
C LYS A 70 11.51 12.92 -1.66
N ALA A 71 11.71 12.25 -2.80
CA ALA A 71 13.01 12.20 -3.44
C ALA A 71 13.17 13.50 -4.23
N ASN A 72 14.24 14.26 -4.00
CA ASN A 72 14.49 15.52 -4.70
C ASN A 72 14.87 15.23 -6.16
N SER A 73 13.88 15.01 -7.03
CA SER A 73 14.09 14.97 -8.47
C SER A 73 14.09 16.40 -8.99
N SER A 74 15.21 16.85 -9.54
CA SER A 74 15.35 18.14 -10.22
C SER A 74 14.63 18.21 -11.58
N GLY A 75 13.82 17.20 -11.92
CA GLY A 75 13.03 17.11 -13.15
C GLY A 75 11.54 17.28 -12.91
N GLN A 76 10.83 17.72 -13.95
CA GLN A 76 9.42 18.12 -13.98
C GLN A 76 8.49 17.36 -13.03
N ASN A 77 7.57 18.09 -12.38
CA ASN A 77 6.46 17.55 -11.59
C ASN A 77 5.53 16.69 -12.46
N SER A 78 5.90 15.45 -12.74
CA SER A 78 5.03 14.47 -13.38
C SER A 78 4.25 13.73 -12.29
N PHE A 79 2.94 13.99 -12.25
CA PHE A 79 2.02 13.20 -11.46
C PHE A 79 1.84 11.86 -12.14
N HIS A 80 2.37 10.81 -11.53
CA HIS A 80 2.21 9.46 -12.03
C HIS A 80 1.08 8.77 -11.29
N VAL A 81 0.08 8.33 -12.06
CA VAL A 81 -1.04 7.53 -11.57
C VAL A 81 -0.78 6.10 -12.00
N ASN A 82 -0.66 5.19 -11.04
CA ASN A 82 -0.64 3.76 -11.33
C ASN A 82 -2.05 3.35 -11.76
N HIS A 83 -2.24 3.07 -13.04
CA HIS A 83 -3.49 2.56 -13.56
C HIS A 83 -3.49 1.03 -13.48
N ILE A 84 -4.35 0.48 -12.60
CA ILE A 84 -4.63 -0.96 -12.60
C ILE A 84 -5.68 -1.20 -13.69
N GLN A 85 -5.25 -1.65 -14.87
CA GLN A 85 -6.18 -2.07 -15.90
C GLN A 85 -6.66 -3.48 -15.57
N LEU A 86 -7.89 -3.60 -15.06
CA LEU A 86 -8.52 -4.91 -14.89
C LEU A 86 -8.85 -5.47 -16.28
N VAL A 87 -8.41 -6.70 -16.54
CA VAL A 87 -8.37 -7.30 -17.88
C VAL A 87 -9.78 -7.63 -18.44
N SER A 88 -10.85 -7.49 -17.64
CA SER A 88 -12.22 -7.72 -18.10
C SER A 88 -13.26 -7.18 -17.11
N ASP A 89 -14.34 -6.57 -17.62
CA ASP A 89 -15.54 -6.22 -16.86
C ASP A 89 -16.13 -7.43 -16.12
N GLN A 90 -15.89 -8.64 -16.64
CA GLN A 90 -16.33 -9.88 -16.00
C GLN A 90 -15.64 -10.13 -14.65
N LEU A 91 -14.39 -9.72 -14.48
CA LEU A 91 -13.67 -9.83 -13.20
C LEU A 91 -14.22 -8.84 -12.16
N ILE A 92 -14.56 -7.63 -12.60
CA ILE A 92 -15.22 -6.63 -11.77
C ILE A 92 -16.61 -7.10 -11.33
N ASN A 93 -17.40 -7.64 -12.27
CA ASN A 93 -18.73 -8.14 -11.94
C ASN A 93 -18.67 -9.32 -10.96
N LYS A 94 -17.75 -10.28 -11.17
CA LYS A 94 -17.54 -11.38 -10.23
C LYS A 94 -17.07 -10.92 -8.85
N PHE A 95 -16.20 -9.91 -8.80
CA PHE A 95 -15.77 -9.32 -7.53
C PHE A 95 -16.97 -8.74 -6.76
N TRP A 96 -17.82 -7.97 -7.45
CA TRP A 96 -19.02 -7.39 -6.83
C TRP A 96 -20.09 -8.42 -6.50
N GLU A 97 -20.23 -9.50 -7.26
CA GLU A 97 -21.12 -10.62 -6.92
C GLU A 97 -20.69 -11.31 -5.62
N LEU A 98 -19.38 -11.50 -5.40
CA LEU A 98 -18.84 -12.14 -4.21
C LEU A 98 -18.95 -11.25 -2.96
N ASP A 99 -18.83 -9.94 -3.11
CA ASP A 99 -18.92 -8.96 -2.02
C ASP A 99 -20.37 -8.47 -1.80
N SER A 100 -21.29 -8.83 -2.70
CA SER A 100 -22.71 -8.54 -2.53
C SER A 100 -23.30 -9.37 -1.40
N VAL A 101 -23.87 -8.68 -0.40
CA VAL A 101 -24.73 -9.32 0.58
C VAL A 101 -25.93 -9.89 -0.18
N PRO A 102 -26.26 -11.20 -0.05
CA PRO A 102 -27.43 -11.76 -0.70
C PRO A 102 -28.65 -10.91 -0.35
N CYS A 103 -29.44 -10.52 -1.36
CA CYS A 103 -30.69 -9.79 -1.16
C CYS A 103 -31.48 -10.49 -0.04
N ALA A 104 -31.84 -9.70 0.99
CA ALA A 104 -32.40 -10.17 2.25
C ALA A 104 -33.34 -11.34 2.02
N LYS A 105 -32.95 -12.53 2.50
CA LYS A 105 -33.91 -13.60 2.68
C LYS A 105 -34.96 -13.07 3.66
N PRO A 106 -36.27 -13.35 3.45
CA PRO A 106 -37.25 -13.04 4.47
C PRO A 106 -36.74 -13.61 5.78
N LEU A 107 -36.69 -12.75 6.81
CA LEU A 107 -36.21 -13.12 8.13
C LEU A 107 -36.96 -14.38 8.55
N THR A 108 -36.23 -15.35 9.08
CA THR A 108 -36.87 -16.46 9.76
C THR A 108 -37.55 -15.92 11.02
N SER A 109 -38.59 -16.60 11.49
CA SER A 109 -39.30 -16.21 12.72
C SER A 109 -38.39 -16.09 13.95
N LEU A 110 -37.22 -16.76 13.92
CA LEU A 110 -36.20 -16.64 14.95
C LEU A 110 -35.40 -15.32 14.84
N GLU A 111 -35.08 -14.89 13.62
CA GLU A 111 -34.35 -13.65 13.37
C GLU A 111 -35.22 -12.41 13.67
N GLU A 112 -36.52 -12.45 13.36
CA GLU A 112 -37.48 -11.40 13.75
C GLU A 112 -37.56 -11.24 15.27
N ALA A 113 -37.61 -12.36 16.01
CA ALA A 113 -37.63 -12.33 17.47
C ALA A 113 -36.32 -11.79 18.07
N CYS A 114 -35.18 -11.99 17.40
CA CYS A 114 -33.90 -11.45 17.86
C CYS A 114 -33.76 -9.94 17.64
N GLU A 115 -34.38 -9.39 16.57
CA GLU A 115 -34.40 -7.95 16.29
C GLU A 115 -35.30 -7.19 17.30
N GLU A 116 -36.44 -7.78 17.70
CA GLU A 116 -37.33 -7.21 18.72
C GLU A 116 -36.70 -7.10 20.11
N ILE A 117 -35.66 -7.87 20.42
CA ILE A 117 -34.99 -7.86 21.73
C ILE A 117 -34.05 -6.65 21.89
N ILE A 118 -33.67 -5.99 20.79
CA ILE A 118 -32.69 -4.88 20.79
C ILE A 118 -33.34 -3.52 20.48
N SER A 119 -34.64 -3.48 20.13
CA SER A 119 -35.42 -2.24 20.04
C SER A 119 -35.97 -1.77 21.39
#